data_AF-A0A173RPA9-F1
#
_entry.id   AF-A0A173RPA9-F1
#
_cell.length_a   1.000
_cell.length_b   1.000
_cell.length_c   1.000
_cell.angle_alpha   90.00
_cell.angle_beta   90.00
_cell.angle_gamma   90.00
#
_symmetry.space_group_name_H-M   'P 1'
#
loop_
_entity.id
_entity.type
_entity.pdbx_description
1 polymer ?
#
loop_
_entity_poly.entity_id
_entity_poly.type
_entity_poly.pdbx_seq_one_letter_code
_entity_poly.pdbx_strand_id
1 'polypeptide(L)'
;MVMGFRERRLGCRLYVDRQSDANILKKLDRMLVDGSFSNQTELIKRGIELAYQEVYGEAEEVRASYKQEIDVKKLAEEVARALKPEMEKLMAECEARVATAETPASPTPALVSTHDAPQDDNTASVPDDEVILPSQTFNFLKGLNDD
;
A
#
# COMPACT_ATOMS: atom_id res chain seq x y z
N MET A 1 -25.28 -34.21 -18.29
CA MET A 1 -25.96 -32.91 -18.36
C MET A 1 -24.99 -31.93 -19.02
N VAL A 2 -25.11 -31.72 -20.33
CA VAL A 2 -24.23 -30.78 -21.06
C VAL A 2 -24.75 -29.38 -20.73
N MET A 3 -24.02 -28.61 -19.93
CA MET A 3 -24.33 -27.20 -19.74
C MET A 3 -24.15 -26.51 -21.09
N GLY A 4 -25.26 -26.09 -21.70
CA GLY A 4 -25.25 -25.29 -22.91
C GLY A 4 -24.49 -23.99 -22.61
N PHE A 5 -23.26 -23.90 -23.08
CA PHE A 5 -22.52 -22.65 -23.14
C PHE A 5 -23.30 -21.71 -24.05
N ARG A 6 -24.22 -20.93 -23.48
CA ARG A 6 -24.86 -19.83 -24.18
C ARG A 6 -23.74 -18.83 -24.43
N GLU A 7 -23.25 -18.76 -25.66
CA GLU A 7 -22.19 -17.85 -26.07
C GLU A 7 -22.60 -16.42 -25.72
N ARG A 8 -22.09 -15.89 -24.60
CA ARG A 8 -22.28 -14.49 -24.22
C ARG A 8 -21.41 -13.67 -25.15
N ARG A 9 -21.96 -13.28 -26.30
CA ARG A 9 -21.31 -12.34 -27.21
C ARG A 9 -21.12 -11.03 -26.47
N LEU A 10 -19.88 -10.73 -26.09
CA LEU A 10 -19.54 -9.45 -25.49
C LEU A 10 -19.75 -8.38 -26.58
N GLY A 11 -20.70 -7.47 -26.34
CA GLY A 11 -21.05 -6.40 -27.28
C GLY A 11 -20.03 -5.27 -27.29
N CYS A 12 -18.76 -5.55 -27.57
CA CYS A 12 -17.71 -4.53 -27.67
C CYS A 12 -17.70 -3.90 -29.07
N ARG A 13 -18.74 -3.13 -29.40
CA ARG A 13 -18.82 -2.40 -30.67
C ARG A 13 -18.28 -0.99 -30.50
N LEU A 14 -17.22 -0.67 -31.24
CA LEU A 14 -16.70 0.70 -31.37
C LEU A 14 -17.46 1.41 -32.49
N TYR A 15 -17.97 2.60 -32.22
CA TYR A 15 -18.71 3.39 -33.22
C TYR A 15 -17.91 4.63 -33.66
N VAL A 16 -17.84 4.86 -34.97
CA VAL A 16 -17.02 5.96 -35.53
C VAL A 16 -17.57 7.35 -35.18
N ASP A 17 -18.88 7.46 -34.92
CA ASP A 17 -19.57 8.69 -34.52
C ASP A 17 -19.36 9.04 -33.04
N ARG A 18 -18.97 8.08 -32.19
CA ARG A 18 -18.53 8.34 -30.83
C ARG A 18 -17.08 8.81 -30.84
N GLN A 19 -16.86 10.03 -30.37
CA GLN A 19 -15.53 10.64 -30.34
C GLN A 19 -14.49 9.80 -29.58
N SER A 20 -14.89 9.14 -28.48
CA SER A 20 -14.04 8.22 -27.71
C SER A 20 -13.54 7.05 -28.56
N ASP A 21 -14.45 6.43 -29.27
CA ASP A 21 -14.23 5.22 -30.04
C ASP A 21 -13.44 5.55 -31.31
N ALA A 22 -13.75 6.67 -31.96
CA ALA A 22 -12.97 7.20 -33.08
C ALA A 22 -11.50 7.46 -32.70
N ASN A 23 -11.26 7.97 -31.49
CA ASN A 23 -9.89 8.18 -30.99
C ASN A 23 -9.17 6.85 -30.74
N ILE A 24 -9.88 5.83 -30.26
CA ILE A 24 -9.33 4.48 -30.08
C ILE A 24 -8.99 3.88 -31.44
N LEU A 25 -9.93 3.89 -32.39
CA LEU A 25 -9.73 3.35 -33.75
C LEU A 25 -8.51 3.99 -34.43
N LYS A 26 -8.36 5.32 -34.36
CA LYS A 26 -7.18 6.02 -34.88
C LYS A 26 -5.87 5.54 -34.27
N LYS A 27 -5.85 5.25 -32.97
CA LYS A 27 -4.66 4.71 -32.29
C LYS A 27 -4.36 3.29 -32.77
N LEU A 28 -5.38 2.43 -32.86
CA LEU A 28 -5.24 1.06 -33.34
C LEU A 28 -4.71 1.03 -34.78
N ASP A 29 -5.28 1.85 -35.67
CA ASP A 29 -4.84 1.99 -37.05
C ASP A 29 -3.39 2.44 -37.13
N ARG A 30 -3.01 3.45 -36.32
CA ARG A 30 -1.62 3.91 -36.27
C ARG A 30 -0.67 2.80 -35.82
N MET A 31 -1.03 1.99 -34.82
CA MET A 31 -0.18 0.88 -34.39
C MET A 31 0.01 -0.19 -35.47
N LEU A 32 -0.96 -0.36 -36.36
CA LEU A 32 -0.85 -1.24 -37.52
C LEU A 32 0.01 -0.62 -38.63
N VAL A 33 -0.16 0.67 -38.91
CA VAL A 33 0.65 1.39 -39.92
C VAL A 33 2.11 1.50 -39.51
N ASP A 34 2.36 1.81 -38.23
CA ASP A 34 3.70 1.92 -37.65
C ASP A 34 4.37 0.54 -37.49
N GLY A 35 3.68 -0.56 -37.82
CA GLY A 35 4.21 -1.93 -37.76
C GLY A 35 4.44 -2.45 -36.34
N SER A 36 3.85 -1.82 -35.32
CA SER A 36 3.95 -2.26 -33.92
C SER A 36 3.31 -3.65 -33.72
N PHE A 37 2.34 -3.99 -34.57
CA PHE A 37 1.79 -5.33 -34.70
C PHE A 37 1.78 -5.75 -36.16
N SER A 38 2.00 -7.04 -36.40
CA SER A 38 2.04 -7.61 -37.75
C SER A 38 0.69 -7.59 -38.46
N ASN A 39 -0.41 -7.69 -37.70
CA ASN A 39 -1.77 -7.60 -38.20
C ASN A 39 -2.76 -7.30 -37.07
N GLN A 40 -4.02 -7.03 -37.45
CA GLN A 40 -5.10 -6.73 -36.52
C GLN A 40 -5.37 -7.88 -35.54
N THR A 41 -5.23 -9.13 -35.96
CA THR A 41 -5.46 -10.31 -35.11
C THR A 41 -4.46 -10.38 -33.96
N GLU A 42 -3.18 -10.15 -34.21
CA GLU A 42 -2.15 -10.13 -33.16
C GLU A 42 -2.35 -8.96 -32.18
N LEU A 43 -2.72 -7.79 -32.70
CA LEU A 43 -3.10 -6.65 -31.88
C LEU A 43 -4.25 -7.01 -30.94
N ILE A 44 -5.31 -7.64 -31.47
CA ILE A 44 -6.50 -8.02 -30.70
C ILE A 44 -6.15 -9.09 -29.65
N LYS A 45 -5.39 -10.12 -30.03
CA LYS A 45 -4.92 -11.16 -29.10
C LYS A 45 -4.16 -10.54 -27.93
N ARG A 46 -3.22 -9.64 -28.21
CA ARG A 46 -2.43 -8.97 -27.16
C ARG A 46 -3.31 -8.09 -26.26
N GLY A 47 -4.29 -7.39 -26.85
CA GLY A 47 -5.27 -6.62 -26.08
C GLY A 47 -6.09 -7.49 -25.12
N ILE A 48 -6.55 -8.66 -25.58
CA ILE A 48 -7.29 -9.62 -24.74
C ILE A 48 -6.38 -10.18 -23.64
N GLU A 49 -5.14 -10.53 -23.95
CA GLU A 49 -4.16 -11.01 -22.97
C GLU A 49 -3.92 -9.99 -21.85
N LEU A 50 -3.76 -8.71 -22.21
CA LEU A 50 -3.59 -7.63 -21.23
C LEU A 50 -4.83 -7.46 -20.34
N ALA A 51 -6.02 -7.47 -20.92
CA ALA A 51 -7.27 -7.39 -20.14
C ALA A 51 -7.45 -8.63 -19.23
N TYR A 52 -7.03 -9.81 -19.69
CA TYR A 52 -7.08 -11.03 -18.89
C TYR A 52 -6.10 -10.95 -17.71
N GLN A 53 -4.88 -10.46 -17.94
CA GLN A 53 -3.88 -10.24 -16.89
C GLN A 53 -4.35 -9.19 -15.87
N GLU A 54 -5.04 -8.13 -16.31
CA GLU A 54 -5.56 -7.09 -15.40
C GLU A 54 -6.65 -7.64 -14.46
N VAL A 55 -7.52 -8.53 -14.96
CA VAL A 55 -8.66 -9.04 -14.20
C VAL A 55 -8.33 -10.32 -13.41
N TYR A 56 -7.52 -11.19 -13.99
CA TYR A 56 -7.24 -12.54 -13.48
C TYR A 56 -5.75 -12.81 -13.26
N GLY A 57 -4.87 -11.89 -13.64
CA GLY A 57 -3.46 -12.02 -13.30
C GLY A 57 -3.27 -11.84 -11.81
N GLU A 58 -2.54 -12.77 -11.19
CA GLU A 58 -1.89 -12.53 -9.90
C GLU A 58 -1.14 -11.19 -10.02
N ALA A 59 -1.33 -10.29 -9.04
CA ALA A 59 -0.67 -9.00 -9.04
C ALA A 59 0.84 -9.19 -9.26
N GLU A 60 1.30 -8.91 -10.48
CA GLU A 60 2.71 -9.01 -10.84
C GLU A 60 3.52 -7.85 -10.25
N GLU A 61 3.31 -7.53 -8.98
CA GLU A 61 4.36 -6.92 -8.17
C GLU A 61 5.61 -7.82 -8.17
N VAL A 62 5.47 -9.11 -8.50
CA VAL A 62 6.56 -10.09 -8.60
C VAL A 62 7.37 -10.02 -9.91
N ARG A 63 6.92 -9.39 -11.01
CA ARG A 63 7.74 -9.26 -12.25
C ARG A 63 8.48 -7.94 -12.42
N ALA A 64 8.19 -6.92 -11.62
CA ALA A 64 9.09 -5.78 -11.48
C ALA A 64 10.44 -6.17 -10.85
N SER A 65 10.50 -7.36 -10.22
CA SER A 65 11.73 -8.00 -9.73
C SER A 65 12.73 -8.39 -10.82
N TYR A 66 12.41 -8.22 -12.11
CA TYR A 66 13.27 -8.74 -13.19
C TYR A 66 14.52 -7.90 -13.50
N LYS A 67 14.76 -6.72 -12.90
CA LYS A 67 15.98 -5.94 -13.22
C LYS A 67 16.73 -5.28 -12.08
N GLN A 68 16.27 -5.42 -10.84
CA GLN A 68 17.06 -4.98 -9.70
C GLN A 68 16.82 -5.93 -8.53
N GLU A 69 17.27 -7.17 -8.71
CA GLU A 69 17.45 -8.08 -7.57
C GLU A 69 18.57 -7.48 -6.71
N ILE A 70 18.17 -6.71 -5.70
CA ILE A 70 19.08 -6.30 -4.64
C ILE A 70 19.55 -7.61 -4.01
N ASP A 71 20.85 -7.90 -4.10
CA ASP A 71 21.45 -8.98 -3.35
C ASP A 71 21.33 -8.62 -1.86
N VAL A 72 20.25 -9.11 -1.23
CA VAL A 72 19.89 -8.86 0.17
C VAL A 72 21.06 -9.21 1.09
N LYS A 73 21.88 -10.20 0.71
CA LYS A 73 23.08 -10.58 1.44
C LYS A 73 24.15 -9.49 1.37
N LYS A 74 24.41 -8.94 0.18
CA LYS A 74 25.37 -7.84 0.00
C LYS A 74 24.93 -6.58 0.76
N LEU A 75 23.63 -6.27 0.73
CA LEU A 75 23.07 -5.14 1.49
C LEU A 75 23.24 -5.36 3.01
N ALA A 76 22.93 -6.56 3.51
CA ALA A 76 23.10 -6.88 4.92
C ALA A 76 24.56 -6.81 5.37
N GLU A 77 25.50 -7.28 4.53
CA GLU A 77 26.94 -7.17 4.80
C GLU A 77 27.41 -5.71 4.84
N GLU A 78 26.91 -4.87 3.94
CA GLU A 78 27.26 -3.44 3.88
C GLU A 78 26.70 -2.67 5.08
N VAL A 79 25.45 -2.94 5.47
CA VAL A 79 24.84 -2.38 6.69
C VAL A 79 25.61 -2.82 7.94
N ALA A 80 25.97 -4.10 8.05
CA ALA A 80 26.76 -4.59 9.19
C ALA A 80 28.16 -3.94 9.24
N ARG A 81 28.79 -3.73 8.08
CA ARG A 81 30.10 -3.06 7.99
C ARG A 81 30.02 -1.59 8.39
N ALA A 82 28.95 -0.89 8.01
CA ALA A 82 28.74 0.51 8.37
C ALA A 82 28.38 0.68 9.85
N LEU A 83 27.57 -0.23 10.42
CA LEU A 83 27.05 -0.10 11.78
C LEU A 83 28.04 -0.52 12.87
N LYS A 84 28.89 -1.53 12.61
CA LYS A 84 29.88 -2.03 13.58
C LYS A 84 30.76 -0.94 14.21
N PRO A 85 31.44 -0.06 13.44
CA PRO A 85 32.32 0.96 14.02
C PRO A 85 31.56 2.02 14.83
N GLU A 86 30.33 2.37 14.43
CA GLU A 86 29.50 3.31 15.18
C GLU A 86 29.10 2.73 16.55
N MET A 87 28.78 1.43 16.59
CA MET A 87 28.42 0.76 17.83
C MET A 87 29.63 0.64 18.78
N GLU A 88 30.82 0.34 18.25
CA GLU A 88 32.07 0.29 19.04
C GLU A 88 32.44 1.66 19.62
N LYS A 89 32.32 2.72 18.83
CA LYS A 89 32.55 4.10 19.27
C LYS A 89 31.59 4.51 20.39
N LEU A 90 30.30 4.20 20.26
CA LEU A 90 29.29 4.47 21.29
C LEU A 90 29.61 3.74 22.60
N MET A 91 30.06 2.48 22.54
CA MET A 91 30.46 1.75 23.74
C MET A 91 31.69 2.38 24.41
N ALA A 92 32.71 2.74 23.63
CA ALA A 92 33.91 3.40 24.15
C ALA A 92 33.60 4.76 24.79
N GLU A 93 32.67 5.53 24.21
CA GLU A 93 32.21 6.80 24.78
C GLU A 93 31.49 6.59 26.12
N CYS A 94 30.61 5.59 26.21
CA CYS A 94 29.95 5.22 27.46
C CYS A 94 30.95 4.79 28.54
N GLU A 95 31.92 3.94 28.19
CA GLU A 95 32.98 3.50 29.11
C GLU A 95 33.84 4.67 29.61
N ALA A 96 34.20 5.61 28.73
CA ALA A 96 34.93 6.81 29.11
C ALA A 96 34.13 7.69 30.07
N ARG A 97 32.82 7.86 29.83
CA ARG A 97 31.94 8.64 30.72
C ARG A 97 31.78 7.98 32.09
N VAL A 98 31.68 6.66 32.14
CA VAL A 98 31.65 5.89 33.40
C VAL A 98 32.99 6.06 34.15
N ALA A 99 34.13 5.93 33.48
CA ALA A 99 35.44 6.11 34.10
C ALA A 99 35.67 7.54 34.62
N THR A 100 35.15 8.57 33.94
CA THR A 100 35.22 9.96 34.43
C THR A 100 34.26 10.26 35.59
N ALA A 101 33.19 9.46 35.76
CA ALA A 101 32.25 9.60 36.87
C ALA A 101 32.75 8.96 38.18
N GLU A 102 33.82 8.16 38.14
CA GLU A 102 34.42 7.53 39.33
C GLU A 102 35.42 8.43 40.09
N THR A 103 35.56 9.71 39.75
CA THR A 103 36.21 10.67 40.65
C THR A 103 35.20 11.12 41.72
N PRO A 104 35.38 10.78 43.02
CA PRO A 104 34.40 11.11 44.04
C PRO A 104 34.52 12.58 44.43
N ALA A 105 33.57 13.39 43.99
CA ALA A 105 33.20 14.62 44.67
C ALA A 105 31.66 14.68 44.76
N SER A 106 31.14 14.08 45.83
CA SER A 106 29.79 14.32 46.34
C SER A 106 29.59 15.83 46.60
N PRO A 107 28.40 16.40 46.38
CA PRO A 107 27.34 16.28 47.38
C PRO A 107 25.97 15.85 46.83
N THR A 108 25.30 15.01 47.61
CA THR A 108 23.85 14.76 47.68
C THR A 108 23.02 16.06 47.68
N PRO A 109 21.82 16.07 47.07
CA PRO A 109 20.60 16.13 47.89
C PRO A 109 19.44 15.28 47.31
N ALA A 110 18.90 14.37 48.11
CA ALA A 110 17.61 14.50 48.81
C ALA A 110 16.39 14.18 47.93
N LEU A 111 15.90 12.94 48.06
CA LEU A 111 14.59 12.51 47.61
C LEU A 111 13.53 13.27 48.43
N VAL A 112 12.90 14.27 47.83
CA VAL A 112 11.64 14.84 48.34
C VAL A 112 10.50 14.08 47.69
N SER A 113 10.05 13.04 48.40
CA SER A 113 8.74 12.45 48.23
C SER A 113 7.70 13.47 48.70
N THR A 114 6.86 13.94 47.78
CA THR A 114 5.57 14.56 48.13
C THR A 114 4.50 13.90 47.27
N HIS A 115 3.79 12.99 47.92
CA HIS A 115 2.43 12.63 47.54
C HIS A 115 1.57 13.85 47.79
N ASP A 116 1.01 14.45 46.75
CA ASP A 116 -0.25 15.18 46.89
C ASP A 116 -1.04 15.12 45.58
N ALA A 117 -2.26 14.63 45.69
CA ALA A 117 -3.23 14.55 44.62
C ALA A 117 -4.39 15.49 44.97
N PRO A 118 -4.75 16.41 44.07
CA PRO A 118 -6.09 16.97 44.07
C PRO A 118 -6.91 16.28 42.97
N GLN A 119 -7.91 15.50 43.39
CA GLN A 119 -9.10 15.28 42.59
C GLN A 119 -9.78 16.63 42.42
N ASP A 120 -9.88 17.11 41.17
CA ASP A 120 -10.85 18.12 40.80
C ASP A 120 -11.74 17.55 39.69
N ASP A 121 -12.99 17.34 40.09
CA ASP A 121 -14.13 17.11 39.23
C ASP A 121 -14.23 18.22 38.17
N ASN A 122 -14.09 17.83 36.90
CA ASN A 122 -14.78 18.52 35.83
C ASN A 122 -15.47 17.50 34.93
N THR A 123 -16.75 17.31 35.27
CA THR A 123 -17.80 16.88 34.37
C THR A 123 -17.76 17.70 33.07
N ALA A 124 -17.11 17.16 32.04
CA ALA A 124 -17.46 17.46 30.66
C ALA A 124 -18.28 16.27 30.16
N SER A 125 -19.60 16.42 30.19
CA SER A 125 -20.53 15.53 29.52
C SER A 125 -20.09 15.40 28.06
N VAL A 126 -19.52 14.26 27.69
CA VAL A 126 -19.46 13.84 26.29
C VAL A 126 -20.92 13.68 25.87
N PRO A 127 -21.43 14.41 24.87
CA PRO A 127 -22.73 14.08 24.33
C PRO A 127 -22.61 12.68 23.74
N ASP A 128 -23.43 11.74 24.23
CA ASP A 128 -23.82 10.58 23.45
C ASP A 128 -24.49 11.14 22.19
N ASP A 129 -23.68 11.38 21.15
CA ASP A 129 -24.17 11.43 19.79
C ASP A 129 -24.61 10.00 19.47
N GLU A 130 -25.83 9.65 19.91
CA GLU A 130 -26.61 8.67 19.18
C GLU A 130 -26.69 9.22 17.76
N VAL A 131 -25.79 8.70 16.91
CA VAL A 131 -25.80 8.95 15.48
C VAL A 131 -27.14 8.42 15.00
N ILE A 132 -28.14 9.30 14.94
CA ILE A 132 -29.44 8.99 14.36
C ILE A 132 -29.14 8.68 12.90
N LEU A 133 -29.01 7.39 12.61
CA LEU A 133 -28.75 6.90 11.28
C LEU A 133 -29.83 7.46 10.36
N PRO A 134 -29.45 8.19 9.28
CA PRO A 134 -30.43 8.69 8.32
C PRO A 134 -31.33 7.54 7.87
N SER A 135 -32.63 7.79 7.73
CA SER A 135 -33.60 6.73 7.40
C SER A 135 -33.25 5.98 6.10
N GLN A 136 -32.50 6.61 5.19
CA GLN A 136 -31.93 5.96 4.01
C GLN A 136 -30.92 4.86 4.36
N THR A 137 -30.01 5.11 5.31
CA THR A 137 -29.02 4.13 5.78
C THR A 137 -29.71 2.96 6.49
N PHE A 138 -30.75 3.23 7.27
CA PHE A 138 -31.53 2.18 7.93
C PHE A 138 -32.26 1.27 6.93
N ASN A 139 -32.89 1.85 5.89
CA ASN A 139 -33.57 1.07 4.86
C ASN A 139 -32.62 0.22 4.01
N PHE A 140 -31.41 0.72 3.75
CA PHE A 140 -30.37 -0.04 3.05
C PHE A 140 -29.92 -1.27 3.85
N LEU A 141 -29.68 -1.12 5.15
CA LEU A 141 -29.32 -2.23 6.03
C LEU A 141 -30.44 -3.26 6.16
N LYS A 142 -31.71 -2.81 6.17
CA LYS A 142 -32.86 -3.71 6.18
C LYS A 142 -32.91 -4.61 4.93
N GLY A 143 -32.65 -4.04 3.75
CA GLY A 143 -32.65 -4.79 2.49
C GLY A 143 -31.53 -5.82 2.36
N LEU A 144 -30.45 -5.72 3.16
CA LEU A 144 -29.34 -6.69 3.17
C LEU A 144 -29.63 -7.96 3.99
N ASN A 145 -30.61 -7.93 4.90
CA ASN A 145 -30.97 -9.07 5.74
C ASN A 145 -32.12 -9.92 5.16
N ASP A 146 -32.73 -9.48 4.06
CA ASP A 146 -33.86 -10.15 3.40
C ASP A 146 -33.43 -11.08 2.24
N ASP A 147 -32.12 -11.34 2.07
CA ASP A 147 -31.54 -12.34 1.14
C ASP A 147 -31.09 -13.63 1.86
#